data_AF-A0A0F9UU85-F1
#
_entry.id   AF-A0A0F9UU85-F1
#
_cell.length_a   1.000
_cell.length_b   1.000
_cell.length_c   1.000
_cell.angle_alpha   90.00
_cell.angle_beta   90.00
_cell.angle_gamma   90.00
#
_symmetry.space_group_name_H-M   'P 1'
#
loop_
_entity.id
_entity.type
_entity.pdbx_description
1 polymer ?
#
loop_
_entity_poly.entity_id
_entity_poly.type
_entity_poly.pdbx_seq_one_letter_code
_entity_poly.pdbx_strand_id
1 'polypeptide(L)'
;MKNYNSVFLEEVDYQVLSNIEKIIQKSIPFKNYKSPITYSLEFGFHAENGKIDILIVFNKKFKKFPSSIFSLDNLKVLEFSCENQSFNDLNIELPEEILRLQS
;
A
#
# COMPACT_ATOMS: atom_id res chain seq x y z
N MET A 1 -9.51 -11.15 -12.54
CA MET A 1 -9.32 -9.70 -12.31
C MET A 1 -10.62 -9.07 -11.84
N LYS A 2 -10.55 -8.05 -10.99
CA LYS A 2 -11.69 -7.30 -10.42
C LYS A 2 -11.53 -5.82 -10.73
N ASN A 3 -12.63 -5.12 -11.00
CA ASN A 3 -12.59 -3.67 -11.18
C ASN A 3 -12.53 -2.98 -9.81
N TYR A 4 -11.58 -2.06 -9.65
CA TYR A 4 -11.40 -1.22 -8.48
C TYR A 4 -11.07 0.20 -8.93
N ASN A 5 -11.96 1.16 -8.69
CA ASN A 5 -11.77 2.56 -9.08
C ASN A 5 -11.33 2.74 -10.54
N SER A 6 -11.95 2.01 -11.47
CA SER A 6 -11.63 2.01 -12.92
C SER A 6 -10.31 1.34 -13.32
N VAL A 7 -9.65 0.62 -12.40
CA VAL A 7 -8.47 -0.21 -12.66
C VAL A 7 -8.82 -1.68 -12.48
N PHE A 8 -8.35 -2.54 -13.36
CA PHE A 8 -8.50 -3.99 -13.20
C PHE A 8 -7.34 -4.55 -12.39
N LEU A 9 -7.63 -5.11 -11.22
CA LEU A 9 -6.65 -5.72 -10.32
C LEU A 9 -6.77 -7.24 -10.32
N GLU A 10 -5.69 -7.94 -9.99
CA GLU A 10 -5.75 -9.34 -9.59
C GLU A 10 -6.59 -9.50 -8.30
N GLU A 11 -7.10 -10.71 -8.07
CA GLU A 11 -8.00 -10.96 -6.93
C GLU A 11 -7.30 -10.65 -5.61
N VAL A 12 -6.03 -11.03 -5.47
CA VAL A 12 -5.24 -10.83 -4.25
C VAL A 12 -5.12 -9.34 -3.94
N ASP A 13 -4.62 -8.56 -4.89
CA ASP A 13 -4.46 -7.10 -4.79
C ASP A 13 -5.78 -6.38 -4.48
N TYR A 14 -6.86 -6.77 -5.16
CA TYR A 14 -8.20 -6.26 -4.89
C TYR A 14 -8.62 -6.50 -3.43
N GLN A 15 -8.39 -7.71 -2.91
CA GLN A 15 -8.75 -8.05 -1.53
C GLN A 15 -7.89 -7.30 -0.51
N VAL A 16 -6.62 -7.03 -0.82
CA VAL A 16 -5.76 -6.21 0.04
C VAL A 16 -6.33 -4.80 0.19
N LEU A 17 -6.63 -4.11 -0.93
CA LEU A 17 -7.23 -2.78 -0.86
C LEU A 17 -8.58 -2.80 -0.15
N SER A 18 -9.44 -3.76 -0.48
CA SER A 18 -10.76 -3.92 0.15
C SER A 18 -10.67 -4.11 1.66
N ASN A 19 -9.69 -4.88 2.14
CA ASN A 19 -9.48 -5.09 3.57
C ASN A 19 -8.93 -3.84 4.27
N ILE A 20 -8.05 -3.10 3.61
CA ILE A 20 -7.54 -1.83 4.13
C ILE A 20 -8.68 -0.80 4.23
N GLU A 21 -9.51 -0.67 3.18
CA GLU A 21 -10.67 0.23 3.17
C GLU A 21 -11.65 -0.06 4.30
N LYS A 22 -11.90 -1.33 4.65
CA LYS A 22 -12.74 -1.69 5.81
C LYS A 22 -12.19 -1.13 7.13
N ILE A 23 -10.86 -1.09 7.28
CA ILE A 23 -10.19 -0.57 8.47
C ILE A 23 -10.29 0.96 8.51
N ILE A 24 -9.96 1.62 7.41
CA ILE A 24 -9.87 3.08 7.37
C ILE A 24 -11.22 3.77 7.10
N GLN A 25 -12.22 2.99 6.65
CA GLN A 25 -13.55 3.43 6.23
C GLN A 25 -13.50 4.57 5.22
N LYS A 26 -12.58 4.46 4.26
CA LYS A 26 -12.32 5.46 3.22
C LYS A 26 -11.80 4.74 2.00
N SER A 27 -12.23 5.17 0.81
CA SER A 27 -11.71 4.57 -0.42
C SER A 27 -10.28 4.98 -0.70
N ILE A 28 -9.46 4.06 -1.22
CA ILE A 28 -8.07 4.30 -1.63
C ILE A 28 -8.07 4.66 -3.12
N PRO A 29 -7.76 5.92 -3.49
CA PRO A 29 -7.83 6.35 -4.88
C PRO A 29 -6.67 5.77 -5.69
N PHE A 30 -6.95 5.44 -6.96
CA PHE A 30 -5.89 5.18 -7.93
C PHE A 30 -5.13 6.47 -8.24
N LYS A 31 -3.80 6.35 -8.34
CA LYS A 31 -2.88 7.44 -8.63
C LYS A 31 -1.97 7.03 -9.77
N ASN A 32 -1.94 7.85 -10.81
CA ASN A 32 -1.01 7.70 -11.92
C ASN A 32 0.25 8.52 -11.61
N TYR A 33 1.24 7.88 -10.99
CA TYR A 33 2.52 8.54 -10.68
C TYR A 33 3.38 8.58 -11.95
N LYS A 34 3.36 9.72 -12.66
CA LYS A 34 4.30 9.98 -13.77
C LYS A 34 5.64 10.44 -13.20
N SER A 35 6.71 9.71 -13.50
CA SER A 35 8.11 10.02 -13.14
C SER A 35 8.58 11.38 -13.70
N PRO A 36 9.53 12.10 -13.06
CA PRO A 36 10.20 11.77 -11.81
C PRO A 36 9.44 12.33 -10.60
N ILE A 37 9.39 11.49 -9.58
CA ILE A 37 8.59 11.59 -8.37
C ILE A 37 8.83 12.94 -7.66
N THR A 38 7.97 13.93 -7.89
CA THR A 38 7.71 14.91 -6.83
C THR A 38 6.93 14.17 -5.76
N TYR A 39 7.61 13.85 -4.65
CA TYR A 39 7.09 13.21 -3.45
C TYR A 39 6.04 14.07 -2.72
N SER A 40 5.05 14.63 -3.41
CA SER A 40 3.75 14.82 -2.79
C SER A 40 3.14 13.43 -2.67
N LEU A 41 3.56 12.71 -1.63
CA LEU A 41 3.16 11.33 -1.32
C LEU A 41 1.70 11.34 -0.88
N GLU A 42 0.83 11.48 -1.88
CA GLU A 42 -0.60 11.50 -1.70
C GLU A 42 -1.10 10.08 -1.45
N PHE A 43 -1.92 9.94 -0.41
CA PHE A 43 -2.71 8.75 -0.09
C PHE A 43 -3.35 8.16 -1.37
N GLY A 44 -3.08 6.88 -1.64
CA GLY A 44 -3.51 6.21 -2.86
C GLY A 44 -2.71 4.97 -3.20
N PHE A 45 -2.95 4.43 -4.39
CA PHE A 45 -2.20 3.29 -4.93
C PHE A 45 -1.93 3.46 -6.43
N HIS A 46 -0.89 2.81 -6.93
CA HIS A 46 -0.66 2.56 -8.35
C HIS A 46 -0.62 1.06 -8.60
N ALA A 47 -0.92 0.66 -9.83
CA ALA A 47 -0.87 -0.72 -10.24
C ALA A 47 -0.43 -0.81 -11.71
N GLU A 48 0.39 -1.81 -12.00
CA GLU A 48 0.87 -2.15 -13.33
C GLU A 48 0.45 -3.59 -13.63
N ASN A 49 -0.16 -3.82 -14.80
CA ASN A 49 -0.66 -5.14 -15.22
C ASN A 49 -1.60 -5.80 -14.19
N GLY A 50 -2.36 -4.99 -13.46
CA GLY A 50 -3.31 -5.44 -12.44
C GLY A 50 -2.70 -5.84 -11.10
N LYS A 51 -1.41 -5.60 -10.91
CA LYS A 51 -0.72 -5.80 -9.64
C LYS A 51 -0.27 -4.47 -9.05
N ILE A 52 -0.50 -4.28 -7.76
CA ILE A 52 -0.14 -3.08 -7.02
C ILE A 52 1.38 -3.06 -6.85
N ASP A 53 2.00 -1.98 -7.32
CA ASP A 53 3.43 -1.73 -7.19
C ASP A 53 3.72 -0.55 -6.24
N ILE A 54 2.77 0.36 -6.02
CA ILE A 54 2.89 1.45 -5.05
C ILE A 54 1.63 1.50 -4.19
N LEU A 55 1.81 1.51 -2.87
CA LEU A 55 0.73 1.66 -1.89
C LEU A 55 1.12 2.70 -0.82
N ILE A 56 0.36 3.80 -0.76
CA ILE A 56 0.56 4.88 0.21
C ILE A 56 -0.72 5.02 1.04
N VAL A 57 -0.67 4.59 2.31
CA VAL A 57 -1.83 4.62 3.19
C VAL A 57 -1.47 5.15 4.57
N PHE A 58 -1.80 6.42 4.80
CA PHE A 58 -1.68 7.06 6.10
C PHE A 58 -3.05 7.16 6.75
N ASN A 59 -3.25 6.48 7.89
CA ASN A 59 -4.50 6.61 8.62
C ASN A 59 -4.34 6.28 10.11
N LYS A 60 -4.82 7.18 10.98
CA LYS A 60 -4.83 6.97 12.43
C LYS A 60 -5.71 5.80 12.87
N LYS A 61 -6.60 5.26 12.02
CA LYS A 61 -7.41 4.09 12.38
C LYS A 61 -6.63 2.78 12.37
N PHE A 62 -5.42 2.75 11.81
CA PHE A 62 -4.58 1.57 11.93
C PHE A 62 -4.11 1.42 13.37
N LYS A 63 -4.59 0.37 14.04
CA LYS A 63 -4.07 -0.05 15.35
C LYS A 63 -2.86 -0.99 15.24
N LYS A 64 -2.73 -1.63 14.08
CA LYS A 64 -1.66 -2.56 13.71
C LYS A 64 -1.44 -2.50 12.22
N PHE A 65 -0.24 -2.90 11.78
CA PHE A 65 0.05 -3.11 10.38
C PHE A 65 -0.85 -4.23 9.80
N PRO A 66 -1.54 -4.01 8.66
CA PRO A 66 -2.37 -5.03 8.04
C PRO A 66 -1.49 -6.05 7.31
N SER A 67 -1.37 -7.26 7.87
CA SER A 67 -0.53 -8.33 7.31
C SER A 67 -0.92 -8.77 5.89
N SER A 68 -2.12 -8.43 5.42
CA SER A 68 -2.53 -8.67 4.03
C SER A 68 -1.65 -7.94 3.01
N ILE A 69 -0.95 -6.87 3.41
CA ILE A 69 0.01 -6.17 2.53
C ILE A 69 1.14 -7.12 2.08
N PHE A 70 1.53 -8.11 2.88
CA PHE A 70 2.55 -9.08 2.52
C PHE A 70 2.14 -10.00 1.35
N SER A 71 0.87 -10.00 0.94
CA SER A 71 0.41 -10.75 -0.23
C SER A 71 0.58 -9.98 -1.55
N LEU A 72 1.02 -8.72 -1.51
CA LEU A 72 1.30 -7.92 -2.71
C LEU A 72 2.68 -8.27 -3.27
N ASP A 73 2.73 -9.25 -4.18
CA ASP A 73 3.97 -9.81 -4.72
C ASP A 73 4.74 -8.87 -5.69
N ASN A 74 4.08 -7.83 -6.18
CA ASN A 74 4.66 -6.82 -7.07
C ASN A 74 4.95 -5.48 -6.39
N LEU A 75 4.78 -5.39 -5.05
CA LEU A 75 4.90 -4.15 -4.32
C LEU A 75 6.35 -3.63 -4.33
N LYS A 76 6.57 -2.48 -4.94
CA LYS A 76 7.86 -1.79 -5.02
C LYS A 76 7.95 -0.65 -4.01
N VAL A 77 6.85 0.00 -3.67
CA VAL A 77 6.84 1.12 -2.72
C VAL A 77 5.69 0.95 -1.74
N LEU A 78 6.01 1.00 -0.45
CA LEU A 78 5.03 1.00 0.62
C LEU A 78 5.31 2.17 1.55
N GLU A 79 4.30 3.04 1.69
CA GLU A 79 4.29 4.04 2.74
C GLU A 79 3.05 3.87 3.60
N PHE A 80 3.28 3.82 4.92
CA PHE A 80 2.25 3.45 5.87
C PHE A 80 2.45 4.19 7.19
N SER A 81 1.36 4.58 7.85
CA SER A 81 1.39 5.13 9.20
C SER A 81 0.21 4.64 10.01
N CYS A 82 0.46 4.21 11.25
CA CYS A 82 -0.53 3.80 12.24
C CYS A 82 -0.45 4.65 13.52
N GLU A 83 -1.52 4.63 14.33
CA GLU A 83 -1.65 5.47 15.54
C GLU A 83 -0.62 5.16 16.63
N ASN A 84 -0.09 3.93 16.64
CA ASN A 84 0.62 3.36 17.78
C ASN A 84 2.04 2.87 17.50
N GLN A 85 2.64 3.22 16.36
CA GLN A 85 4.05 2.90 16.11
C GLN A 85 4.75 4.15 15.59
N SER A 86 5.68 4.68 16.38
CA SER A 86 6.80 5.39 15.81
C SER A 86 7.47 4.43 14.82
N PHE A 87 7.95 4.91 13.68
CA PHE A 87 8.62 4.05 12.68
C PHE A 87 9.76 3.21 13.29
N ASN A 88 10.30 3.64 14.43
CA ASN A 88 11.34 2.96 15.20
C ASN A 88 10.86 1.70 15.97
N ASP A 89 9.55 1.51 16.15
CA ASP A 89 8.96 0.35 16.85
C ASP A 89 8.45 -0.72 15.87
N LEU A 90 8.58 -0.50 14.57
CA LEU A 90 8.36 -1.50 13.53
C LEU A 90 9.53 -2.49 13.53
N ASN A 91 9.60 -3.33 14.54
CA ASN A 91 10.29 -4.62 14.47
C ASN A 91 9.46 -5.60 13.62
N ILE A 92 8.96 -5.11 12.48
CA ILE A 92 8.44 -5.96 11.43
C ILE A 92 9.68 -6.49 10.74
N GLU A 93 9.88 -7.81 10.82
CA GLU A 93 10.67 -8.52 9.81
C GLU A 93 10.01 -8.25 8.45
N LEU A 94 10.34 -7.10 7.87
CA LEU A 94 10.12 -6.86 6.46
C LEU A 94 10.95 -7.92 5.76
N PRO A 95 10.39 -8.65 4.77
CA PRO A 95 11.21 -9.48 3.91
C PRO A 95 12.41 -8.66 3.43
N GLU A 96 13.62 -9.23 3.45
CA GLU A 96 14.87 -8.51 3.10
C GLU A 96 14.78 -7.73 1.77
N GLU A 97 13.84 -8.13 0.90
CA GLU A 97 13.50 -7.53 -0.37
C GLU A 97 13.00 -6.08 -0.26
N ILE A 98 12.30 -5.70 0.83
CA ILE A 98 11.80 -4.32 1.04
C ILE A 98 12.90 -3.40 1.60
N LEU A 99 13.86 -3.95 2.36
CA LEU A 99 14.97 -3.19 2.96
C LEU A 99 15.98 -2.66 1.94
N ARG A 100 15.97 -3.17 0.70
CA ARG A 100 16.91 -2.75 -0.36
C ARG A 100 16.59 -1.42 -1.04
N LEU A 101 15.49 -0.77 -0.69
CA LEU A 101 15.09 0.52 -1.29
C LEU A 101 15.55 1.74 -0.50
N GLN A 102 16.34 1.55 0.56
CA GLN A 102 16.92 2.63 1.38
C GLN A 102 18.45 2.73 1.30
N SER A 103 19.10 2.01 0.37
CA SER A 103 20.56 2.11 0.12
C SER A 103 20.87 2.81 -1.19
#